data_AF-A0A158L3K7-F1
#
_entry.id   AF-A0A158L3K7-F1
#
_cell.length_a   1.000
_cell.length_b   1.000
_cell.length_c   1.000
_cell.angle_alpha   90.00
_cell.angle_beta   90.00
_cell.angle_gamma   90.00
#
_symmetry.space_group_name_H-M   'P 1'
#
loop_
_entity.id
_entity.type
_entity.pdbx_description
1 polymer ?
#
loop_
_entity_poly.entity_id
_entity_poly.type
_entity_poly.pdbx_seq_one_letter_code
_entity_poly.pdbx_strand_id
1 'polypeptide(L)' 'MRGQCVPLILRIYRTPSGHWAGRLFEDCEEVGAIRGCVSPQEVEQAAKDAGFRAERIEIEWQ' A
#
# COMPACT_ATOMS: atom_id res chain seq x y z
N MET A 1 4.36 3.93 28.54
CA MET A 1 3.52 3.06 27.68
C MET A 1 4.22 3.02 26.33
N ARG A 2 4.82 1.89 25.93
CA ARG A 2 5.34 1.76 24.56
C ARG A 2 4.12 1.49 23.70
N GLY A 3 3.59 2.53 23.04
CA GLY A 3 2.61 2.34 21.97
C GLY A 3 3.30 1.48 20.92
N GLN A 4 2.87 0.23 20.76
CA GLN A 4 3.22 -0.51 19.57
C GLN A 4 2.56 0.24 18.42
N CYS A 5 3.36 0.97 17.65
CA CYS A 5 2.96 1.40 16.32
C CYS A 5 2.78 0.09 15.55
N VAL A 6 1.53 -0.28 15.30
CA VAL A 6 1.22 -1.43 14.45
C VAL A 6 1.78 -1.13 13.06
N PRO A 7 2.48 -2.08 12.42
CA PRO A 7 3.17 -1.79 11.18
C PRO A 7 2.14 -1.54 10.08
N LEU A 8 2.26 -0.40 9.40
CA LEU A 8 1.47 -0.12 8.21
C LEU A 8 2.00 -0.98 7.05
N ILE A 9 1.13 -1.81 6.47
CA ILE A 9 1.46 -2.71 5.36
C ILE A 9 0.83 -2.17 4.08
N LEU A 10 1.62 -1.99 3.03
CA LEU A 10 1.15 -1.69 1.68
C LEU A 10 1.18 -2.95 0.82
N ARG A 11 0.00 -3.46 0.44
CA ARG A 11 -0.13 -4.55 -0.53
C ARG A 11 -0.36 -4.00 -1.92
N ILE A 12 0.58 -4.23 -2.81
CA ILE A 12 0.56 -3.78 -4.20
C ILE A 12 0.21 -4.97 -5.09
N TYR A 13 -0.75 -4.76 -5.98
CA TYR A 13 -1.22 -5.79 -6.90
C TYR A 13 -1.55 -5.20 -8.27
N ARG A 14 -1.52 -6.05 -9.30
CA ARG A 14 -1.94 -5.67 -10.64
C ARG A 14 -3.44 -5.90 -10.80
N THR A 15 -4.12 -4.88 -11.29
CA THR A 15 -5.56 -4.94 -11.59
C THR A 15 -5.82 -5.68 -12.91
N PRO A 16 -7.04 -6.22 -13.13
CA PRO A 16 -7.42 -6.81 -14.42
C PRO A 16 -7.30 -5.85 -15.61
N SER A 17 -7.42 -4.54 -15.37
CA SER A 17 -7.20 -3.48 -16.37
C SER A 17 -5.73 -3.24 -16.71
N GLY A 18 -4.79 -3.96 -16.09
CA GLY A 18 -3.35 -3.84 -16.34
C GLY A 18 -2.63 -2.75 -15.54
N HIS A 19 -3.38 -1.88 -14.86
CA HIS A 19 -2.88 -0.88 -13.92
C HIS A 19 -2.44 -1.50 -12.60
N TRP A 20 -1.63 -0.78 -11.83
CA TRP A 20 -1.23 -1.11 -10.47
C TRP A 20 -2.13 -0.41 -9.45
N ALA A 21 -2.40 -1.11 -8.35
CA ALA A 21 -3.16 -0.62 -7.22
C ALA A 21 -2.50 -1.05 -5.90
N GLY A 22 -2.84 -0.34 -4.83
CA GLY A 22 -2.34 -0.60 -3.49
C GLY A 22 -3.46 -0.59 -2.46
N ARG A 23 -3.35 -1.42 -1.42
CA ARG A 23 -4.18 -1.34 -0.21
C ARG A 23 -3.29 -1.21 1.00
N LEU A 24 -3.67 -0.30 1.90
CA LEU A 24 -2.96 -0.01 3.15
C LEU A 24 -3.68 -0.71 4.29
N PHE A 25 -2.93 -1.44 5.11
CA PHE A 25 -3.45 -2.15 6.27
C PHE A 25 -2.73 -1.73 7.54
N GLU A 26 -3.50 -1.41 8.58
CA GLU A 26 -3.03 -1.17 9.95
C GLU A 26 -3.82 -2.10 10.88
N ASP A 27 -3.14 -2.87 11.73
CA ASP A 27 -3.78 -3.89 12.60
C ASP A 27 -4.77 -4.83 11.88
N CYS A 28 -4.40 -5.25 10.67
CA CYS A 28 -5.24 -6.05 9.75
C CYS A 28 -6.50 -5.35 9.22
N GLU A 29 -6.74 -4.08 9.52
CA GLU A 29 -7.84 -3.28 8.98
C GLU A 29 -7.37 -2.48 7.76
N GLU A 30 -8.18 -2.43 6.69
CA GLU A 30 -7.89 -1.61 5.51
C GLU A 30 -8.14 -0.14 5.85
N VAL A 31 -7.08 0.67 5.88
CA VAL A 31 -7.14 2.11 6.21
C VAL A 31 -7.13 3.00 4.97
N GLY A 32 -6.83 2.45 3.79
CA GLY A 32 -6.79 3.22 2.55
C GLY A 32 -6.47 2.37 1.32
N ALA A 33 -6.73 2.96 0.15
CA ALA A 33 -6.46 2.33 -1.13
C ALA A 33 -5.95 3.34 -2.16
N ILE A 34 -5.08 2.86 -3.05
CA ILE A 34 -4.45 3.59 -4.15
C ILE A 34 -4.80 2.87 -5.45
N ARG A 35 -5.14 3.60 -6.51
CA ARG A 35 -5.60 3.02 -7.77
C ARG A 35 -5.06 3.82 -8.96
N GLY A 36 -4.98 3.15 -10.11
CA GLY A 36 -4.72 3.81 -11.39
C GLY A 36 -3.24 4.10 -11.67
N CYS A 37 -2.32 3.54 -10.90
CA CYS A 37 -0.89 3.71 -11.12
C CYS A 37 -0.40 2.89 -12.32
N VAL A 38 0.62 3.36 -13.02
CA VAL A 38 1.23 2.61 -14.14
C VAL A 38 2.38 1.71 -13.72
N SER A 39 2.85 1.82 -12.46
CA SER A 39 3.90 0.98 -11.89
C SER A 39 3.71 0.71 -10.38
N PRO A 40 4.34 -0.33 -9.80
CA PRO A 40 4.37 -0.53 -8.35
C PRO A 40 5.00 0.65 -7.60
N GLN A 41 6.03 1.27 -8.18
CA GLN A 41 6.74 2.40 -7.57
C GLN A 41 5.84 3.63 -7.44
N GLU A 42 4.95 3.86 -8.42
CA GLU A 42 3.95 4.93 -8.31
C GLU A 42 2.92 4.67 -7.20
N VAL A 43 2.57 3.41 -6.94
CA VAL A 43 1.71 3.06 -5.80
C VAL A 43 2.40 3.40 -4.48
N GLU A 44 3.68 3.03 -4.34
CA GLU A 44 4.47 3.36 -3.15
C GLU A 44 4.64 4.88 -2.98
N GLN A 45 4.92 5.61 -4.07
CA GLN A 45 5.08 7.06 -4.03
C GLN A 45 3.76 7.75 -3.65
N ALA A 46 2.63 7.32 -4.22
CA ALA A 46 1.31 7.86 -3.88
C ALA A 46 0.96 7.64 -2.40
N ALA A 47 1.37 6.50 -1.81
CA ALA A 47 1.21 6.26 -0.38
C ALA A 47 2.00 7.29 0.44
N LYS A 48 3.27 7.50 0.09
CA LYS A 48 4.15 8.47 0.75
C LYS A 48 3.61 9.90 0.64
N ASP A 49 3.13 10.29 -0.54
CA ASP A 49 2.58 11.62 -0.80
C ASP A 49 1.29 11.87 -0.02
N ALA A 50 0.51 10.81 0.22
CA ALA A 50 -0.67 10.84 1.08
C ALA A 50 -0.34 10.81 2.59
N GLY A 51 0.94 10.77 2.98
CA GLY A 51 1.40 10.74 4.37
C GLY A 51 1.53 9.35 4.98
N PHE A 52 1.29 8.29 4.20
CA PHE A 52 1.44 6.92 4.65
C PHE A 52 2.88 6.44 4.44
N ARG A 53 3.53 6.03 5.54
CA ARG A 53 4.85 5.38 5.50
C ARG A 53 4.69 3.91 5.81
N ALA A 54 4.51 3.10 4.77
CA ALA A 54 4.44 1.66 4.92
C ALA A 54 5.78 1.12 5.45
N GLU A 55 5.72 0.35 6.53
CA GLU A 55 6.89 -0.35 7.10
C GLU A 55 7.19 -1.63 6.32
N ARG A 56 6.16 -2.20 5.68
CA ARG A 56 6.25 -3.39 4.85
C ARG A 56 5.52 -3.17 3.54
N ILE A 57 6.16 -3.56 2.45
CA ILE A 57 5.57 -3.57 1.11
C ILE A 57 5.52 -5.02 0.64
N GLU A 58 4.32 -5.47 0.29
CA GLU A 58 4.06 -6.79 -0.28
C GLU A 58 3.62 -6.59 -1.73
N ILE A 59 4.34 -7.16 -2.70
CA ILE A 59 3.99 -7.04 -4.12
C ILE A 59 3.55 -8.40 -4.64
N GLU A 60 2.31 -8.48 -5.10
CA GLU A 60 1.74 -9.67 -5.71
C GLU A 60 2.04 -9.67 -7.22
N TRP A 61 2.92 -10.57 -7.64
CA TRP A 61 3.22 -10.83 -9.05
C TRP A 61 2.26 -11.94 -9.54
N GLN A 62 1.19 -11.55 -10.23
CA GLN A 62 0.29 -12.47 -10.93
C GLN A 62 0.83 -12.85 -12.31
#